data_AF-A0A6G9YW11-F1
#
_entry.id   AF-A0A6G9YW11-F1
#
_cell.length_a   1.000
_cell.length_b   1.000
_cell.length_c   1.000
_cell.angle_alpha   90.00
_cell.angle_beta   90.00
_cell.angle_gamma   90.00
#
_symmetry.space_group_name_H-M   'P 1'
#
loop_
_entity.id
_entity.type
_entity.pdbx_description
1 polymer ?
#
loop_
_entity_poly.entity_id
_entity_poly.type
_entity_poly.pdbx_seq_one_letter_code
_entity_poly.pdbx_strand_id
1 'polypeptide(L)'
;MGLDHRLDDTEELELELVREVVLARRRLDGIVLAALALGAELLDHTSECATAMRAAQILEQHAVDESEVSRDPRAALRRDMARDRERAVRIGMVREPGSTESELDRRRRKQTALLREVRADLLEVVRRCRKFSFDRVAFADGIAEGLCAATDKLVGGADMETYRAWQRGMVLGISEEPNPGGLPRAMATVDAGPGRGHLTVEWDSCERRLALVARMARAGVSPVVICDRLLADLSVSSPLRYSIR
;
A
#
# COMPACT_ATOMS: atom_id res chain seq x y z
N MET A 1 -10.94 -54.78 3.92
CA MET A 1 -12.26 -54.15 3.73
C MET A 1 -12.52 -52.92 4.62
N GLY A 2 -11.65 -52.53 5.58
CA GLY A 2 -11.92 -51.38 6.48
C GLY A 2 -10.96 -50.19 6.37
N LEU A 3 -10.01 -50.21 5.42
CA LEU A 3 -9.07 -49.11 5.19
C LEU A 3 -9.52 -48.20 4.04
N ASP A 4 -10.16 -48.75 3.00
CA ASP A 4 -10.70 -47.97 1.88
C ASP A 4 -11.82 -47.00 2.32
N HIS A 5 -12.77 -47.44 3.16
CA HIS A 5 -13.83 -46.55 3.68
C HIS A 5 -13.30 -45.36 4.50
N ARG A 6 -12.21 -45.53 5.24
CA ARG A 6 -11.64 -44.42 6.03
C ARG A 6 -10.94 -43.37 5.17
N LEU A 7 -10.41 -43.78 4.02
CA LEU A 7 -9.78 -42.87 3.06
C LEU A 7 -10.86 -42.12 2.28
N ASP A 8 -11.92 -42.82 1.87
CA ASP A 8 -13.09 -42.22 1.20
C ASP A 8 -13.77 -41.15 2.09
N ASP A 9 -14.00 -41.45 3.37
CA ASP A 9 -14.59 -40.50 4.33
C ASP A 9 -13.71 -39.25 4.53
N THR A 10 -12.38 -39.41 4.50
CA THR A 10 -11.44 -38.29 4.66
C THR A 10 -11.40 -37.41 3.41
N GLU A 11 -11.44 -38.01 2.23
CA GLU A 11 -11.48 -37.27 0.96
C GLU A 11 -12.80 -36.52 0.77
N GLU A 12 -13.93 -37.08 1.19
CA GLU A 12 -15.22 -36.39 1.19
C GLU A 12 -15.22 -35.17 2.13
N LEU A 13 -14.69 -35.32 3.35
CA LEU A 13 -14.55 -34.22 4.31
C LEU A 13 -13.64 -33.11 3.77
N GLU A 14 -12.52 -33.46 3.13
CA GLU A 14 -11.64 -32.47 2.50
C GLU A 14 -12.33 -31.73 1.35
N LEU A 15 -13.10 -32.44 0.52
CA LEU A 15 -13.86 -31.84 -0.57
C LEU A 15 -14.95 -30.90 -0.06
N GLU A 16 -15.64 -31.28 1.01
CA GLU A 16 -16.65 -30.44 1.66
C GLU A 16 -16.01 -29.18 2.26
N LEU A 17 -14.88 -29.32 2.95
CA LEU A 17 -14.12 -28.18 3.47
C LEU A 17 -13.69 -27.22 2.34
N VAL A 18 -13.14 -27.74 1.25
CA VAL A 18 -12.75 -26.91 0.09
C VAL A 18 -13.96 -26.19 -0.49
N ARG A 19 -15.11 -26.87 -0.61
CA ARG A 19 -16.36 -26.26 -1.09
C ARG A 19 -16.81 -25.11 -0.19
N GLU A 20 -16.84 -25.32 1.12
CA GLU A 20 -17.25 -24.29 2.08
C GLU A 20 -16.32 -23.08 2.04
N VAL A 21 -15.00 -23.30 2.02
CA VAL A 21 -14.01 -22.22 1.98
C VAL A 21 -14.14 -21.41 0.69
N VAL A 22 -14.29 -22.07 -0.46
CA VAL A 22 -14.45 -21.38 -1.76
C VAL A 22 -15.75 -20.57 -1.78
N LEU A 23 -16.88 -21.15 -1.33
CA LEU A 23 -18.16 -20.45 -1.27
C LEU A 23 -18.12 -19.25 -0.33
N ALA A 24 -17.62 -19.44 0.89
CA ALA A 24 -17.49 -18.37 1.88
C ALA A 24 -16.66 -17.21 1.33
N ARG A 25 -15.53 -17.52 0.70
CA ARG A 25 -14.66 -16.52 0.09
C ARG A 25 -15.34 -15.76 -1.05
N ARG A 26 -15.94 -16.48 -2.01
CA ARG A 26 -16.63 -15.84 -3.14
C ARG A 26 -17.81 -14.97 -2.68
N ARG A 27 -18.56 -15.41 -1.65
CA ARG A 27 -19.67 -14.64 -1.07
C ARG A 27 -19.17 -13.33 -0.45
N LEU A 28 -18.06 -13.39 0.31
CA LEU A 28 -17.42 -12.20 0.87
C LEU A 28 -16.93 -11.26 -0.23
N ASP A 29 -16.23 -11.77 -1.24
CA ASP A 29 -15.74 -10.96 -2.36
C ASP A 29 -16.90 -10.32 -3.13
N GLY A 30 -18.00 -11.04 -3.35
CA GLY A 30 -19.23 -10.52 -3.98
C GLY A 30 -19.85 -9.37 -3.19
N ILE A 31 -19.97 -9.51 -1.86
CA ILE A 31 -20.49 -8.45 -0.98
C ILE A 31 -19.59 -7.21 -1.02
N VAL A 32 -18.27 -7.38 -1.00
CA VAL A 32 -17.31 -6.26 -1.07
C VAL A 32 -17.43 -5.53 -2.40
N LEU A 33 -17.51 -6.26 -3.52
CA LEU A 33 -17.69 -5.66 -4.84
C LEU A 33 -19.02 -4.92 -4.96
N ALA A 34 -20.10 -5.50 -4.44
CA ALA A 34 -21.41 -4.85 -4.40
C ALA A 34 -21.38 -3.54 -3.59
N ALA A 35 -20.72 -3.55 -2.43
CA ALA A 35 -20.57 -2.35 -1.60
C ALA A 35 -19.76 -1.26 -2.31
N LEU A 36 -18.68 -1.64 -3.01
CA LEU A 36 -17.87 -0.70 -3.79
C LEU A 36 -18.62 -0.12 -4.98
N ALA A 37 -19.37 -0.95 -5.72
CA ALA A 37 -20.21 -0.51 -6.83
C ALA A 37 -21.31 0.46 -6.36
N LEU A 38 -22.01 0.12 -5.27
CA LEU A 38 -22.99 1.00 -4.66
C LEU A 38 -22.36 2.32 -4.20
N GLY A 39 -21.20 2.27 -3.54
CA GLY A 39 -20.47 3.48 -3.11
C GLY A 39 -20.06 4.39 -4.28
N ALA A 40 -19.69 3.81 -5.42
CA ALA A 40 -19.38 4.56 -6.64
C ALA A 40 -20.62 5.22 -7.25
N GLU A 41 -21.75 4.51 -7.29
CA GLU A 41 -23.01 5.06 -7.81
C GLU A 41 -23.65 6.10 -6.87
N LEU A 42 -23.43 5.99 -5.57
CA LEU A 42 -23.94 6.92 -4.56
C LEU A 42 -23.36 8.33 -4.64
N LEU A 43 -22.28 8.54 -5.39
CA LEU A 43 -21.69 9.87 -5.59
C LEU A 43 -22.62 10.84 -6.33
N ASP A 44 -23.69 10.35 -6.97
CA ASP A 44 -24.62 11.14 -7.81
C ASP A 44 -26.11 11.06 -7.42
N HIS A 45 -26.49 10.46 -6.27
CA HIS A 45 -27.91 10.17 -5.96
C HIS A 45 -28.47 10.90 -4.73
N THR A 46 -29.66 11.47 -4.87
CA THR A 46 -30.37 12.23 -3.80
C THR A 46 -31.63 11.53 -3.25
N SER A 47 -32.03 10.38 -3.79
CA SER A 47 -33.25 9.67 -3.39
C SER A 47 -32.97 8.30 -2.74
N GLU A 48 -33.40 8.14 -1.48
CA GLU A 48 -33.17 6.92 -0.68
C GLU A 48 -33.83 5.66 -1.28
N CYS A 49 -35.04 5.79 -1.84
CA CYS A 49 -35.77 4.65 -2.41
C CYS A 49 -35.11 4.14 -3.72
N ALA A 50 -34.67 5.06 -4.58
CA ALA A 50 -33.93 4.72 -5.79
C ALA A 50 -32.59 4.03 -5.45
N THR A 51 -31.90 4.54 -4.43
CA THR A 51 -30.68 3.93 -3.89
C THR A 51 -30.91 2.52 -3.36
N ALA A 52 -31.99 2.29 -2.60
CA ALA A 52 -32.29 0.97 -2.05
C ALA A 52 -32.60 -0.07 -3.14
N MET A 53 -33.42 0.30 -4.13
CA MET A 53 -33.69 -0.56 -5.29
C MET A 53 -32.41 -0.86 -6.07
N ARG A 54 -31.55 0.14 -6.23
CA ARG A 54 -30.30 -0.02 -6.95
C ARG A 54 -29.31 -0.90 -6.20
N ALA A 55 -29.22 -0.73 -4.88
CA ALA A 55 -28.43 -1.61 -4.01
C ALA A 55 -28.86 -3.08 -4.13
N ALA A 56 -30.17 -3.35 -4.18
CA ALA A 56 -30.68 -4.71 -4.38
C ALA A 56 -30.25 -5.30 -5.73
N GLN A 57 -30.35 -4.53 -6.82
CA GLN A 57 -29.90 -4.96 -8.16
C GLN A 57 -28.40 -5.26 -8.19
N ILE A 58 -27.59 -4.43 -7.53
CA ILE A 58 -26.13 -4.61 -7.44
C ILE A 58 -25.80 -5.88 -6.65
N LEU A 59 -26.48 -6.13 -5.54
CA LEU A 59 -26.30 -7.35 -4.75
C LEU A 59 -26.64 -8.61 -5.56
N GLU A 60 -27.71 -8.59 -6.35
CA GLU A 60 -28.07 -9.69 -7.25
C GLU A 60 -27.02 -9.91 -8.35
N GLN A 61 -26.49 -8.83 -8.94
CA GLN A 61 -25.44 -8.92 -9.97
C GLN A 61 -24.13 -9.53 -9.45
N HIS A 62 -23.85 -9.35 -8.16
CA HIS A 62 -22.65 -9.89 -7.50
C HIS A 62 -22.93 -11.16 -6.69
N ALA A 63 -24.12 -11.75 -6.82
CA ALA A 63 -24.44 -13.02 -6.19
C ALA A 63 -23.56 -14.15 -6.75
N VAL A 64 -23.17 -15.08 -5.89
CA VAL A 64 -22.30 -16.20 -6.26
C VAL A 64 -23.13 -17.31 -6.86
N ASP A 65 -22.78 -17.78 -8.07
CA ASP A 65 -23.29 -19.04 -8.60
C ASP A 65 -22.61 -20.22 -7.89
N GLU A 66 -23.35 -20.85 -6.98
CA GLU A 66 -22.86 -21.97 -6.16
C GLU A 66 -22.83 -23.30 -6.91
N SER A 67 -23.49 -23.38 -8.07
CA SER A 67 -23.60 -24.61 -8.85
C SER A 67 -22.25 -25.04 -9.44
N GLU A 68 -21.41 -24.08 -9.83
CA GLU A 68 -20.06 -24.32 -10.33
C GLU A 68 -19.17 -24.93 -9.23
N VAL A 69 -19.24 -24.36 -8.02
CA VAL A 69 -18.44 -24.81 -6.87
C VAL A 69 -18.91 -26.17 -6.37
N SER A 70 -20.22 -26.41 -6.39
CA SER A 70 -20.81 -27.69 -5.97
C SER A 70 -20.42 -28.84 -6.91
N ARG A 71 -20.21 -28.56 -8.20
CA ARG A 71 -19.82 -29.57 -9.20
C ARG A 71 -18.35 -29.97 -9.11
N ASP A 72 -17.45 -29.00 -8.88
CA ASP A 72 -16.01 -29.27 -8.72
C ASP A 72 -15.33 -28.19 -7.85
N PRO A 73 -15.29 -28.41 -6.51
CA PRO A 73 -14.68 -27.47 -5.56
C PRO A 73 -13.19 -27.23 -5.82
N ARG A 74 -12.45 -28.28 -6.21
CA ARG A 74 -11.00 -28.22 -6.42
C ARG A 74 -10.66 -27.43 -7.69
N ALA A 75 -11.44 -27.55 -8.76
CA ALA A 75 -11.27 -26.71 -9.94
C ALA A 75 -11.67 -25.26 -9.67
N ALA A 76 -12.76 -25.02 -8.91
CA ALA A 76 -13.15 -23.67 -8.51
C ALA A 76 -12.04 -22.99 -7.71
N LEU A 77 -11.43 -23.68 -6.73
CA LEU A 77 -10.28 -23.19 -5.98
C LEU A 77 -9.08 -22.87 -6.88
N ARG A 78 -8.74 -23.76 -7.82
CA ARG A 78 -7.62 -23.52 -8.76
C ARG A 78 -7.85 -22.28 -9.63
N ARG A 79 -9.07 -22.07 -10.12
CA ARG A 79 -9.43 -20.85 -10.88
C ARG A 79 -9.32 -19.61 -10.00
N ASP A 80 -9.77 -19.67 -8.75
CA ASP A 80 -9.69 -18.56 -7.81
C ASP A 80 -8.23 -18.18 -7.53
N MET A 81 -7.38 -19.16 -7.25
CA MET A 81 -5.95 -18.95 -7.08
C MET A 81 -5.26 -18.41 -8.34
N ALA A 82 -5.66 -18.86 -9.53
CA ALA A 82 -5.12 -18.35 -10.79
C ALA A 82 -5.50 -16.88 -11.00
N ARG A 83 -6.77 -16.51 -10.75
CA ARG A 83 -7.24 -15.13 -10.80
C ARG A 83 -6.53 -14.25 -9.78
N ASP A 84 -6.30 -14.74 -8.56
CA ASP A 84 -5.55 -14.01 -7.54
C ASP A 84 -4.11 -13.76 -7.95
N ARG A 85 -3.44 -14.77 -8.53
CA ARG A 85 -2.09 -14.62 -9.04
C ARG A 85 -2.03 -13.62 -10.19
N GLU A 86 -2.95 -13.71 -11.13
CA GLU A 86 -3.03 -12.75 -12.24
C GLU A 86 -3.29 -11.33 -11.72
N ARG A 87 -4.22 -11.17 -10.78
CA ARG A 87 -4.47 -9.90 -10.11
C ARG A 87 -3.22 -9.41 -9.41
N ALA A 88 -2.56 -10.27 -8.62
CA ALA A 88 -1.35 -9.95 -7.89
C ALA A 88 -0.21 -9.53 -8.84
N VAL A 89 -0.10 -10.15 -10.01
CA VAL A 89 0.83 -9.70 -11.07
C VAL A 89 0.44 -8.32 -11.59
N ARG A 90 -0.83 -8.12 -11.94
CA ARG A 90 -1.35 -6.85 -12.47
C ARG A 90 -1.17 -5.68 -11.50
N ILE A 91 -1.31 -5.90 -10.20
CA ILE A 91 -1.12 -4.88 -9.16
C ILE A 91 0.32 -4.82 -8.61
N GLY A 92 1.24 -5.61 -9.16
CA GLY A 92 2.65 -5.62 -8.78
C GLY A 92 2.97 -6.22 -7.42
N MET A 93 2.10 -7.08 -6.90
CA MET A 93 2.34 -7.86 -5.68
C MET A 93 3.12 -9.16 -5.94
N VAL A 94 3.05 -9.72 -7.14
CA VAL A 94 3.79 -10.93 -7.55
C VAL A 94 4.47 -10.65 -8.91
N ARG A 95 5.71 -11.12 -9.10
CA ARG A 95 6.49 -10.90 -10.33
C ARG A 95 6.26 -12.05 -11.32
N GLU A 96 6.18 -11.75 -12.62
CA GLU A 96 6.18 -12.79 -13.65
C GLU A 96 7.47 -13.62 -13.59
N PRO A 97 7.37 -14.97 -13.55
CA PRO A 97 8.54 -15.84 -13.54
C PRO A 97 9.30 -15.70 -14.87
N GLY A 98 10.54 -15.22 -14.82
CA GLY A 98 11.42 -15.11 -16.00
C GLY A 98 11.95 -13.70 -16.29
N SER A 99 11.42 -12.65 -15.67
CA SER A 99 12.01 -11.32 -15.79
C SER A 99 13.27 -11.24 -14.91
N THR A 100 14.44 -11.05 -15.52
CA THR A 100 15.68 -10.75 -14.79
C THR A 100 15.52 -9.46 -13.99
N GLU A 101 15.74 -9.54 -12.69
CA GLU A 101 15.63 -8.38 -11.80
C GLU A 101 16.73 -7.38 -12.15
N SER A 102 16.34 -6.22 -12.68
CA SER A 102 17.29 -5.12 -12.86
C SER A 102 17.83 -4.72 -11.49
N GLU A 103 19.12 -4.39 -11.40
CA GLU A 103 19.70 -3.91 -10.14
C GLU A 103 18.96 -2.70 -9.58
N LEU A 104 18.35 -1.89 -10.46
CA LEU A 104 17.46 -0.78 -10.11
C LEU A 104 16.20 -1.27 -9.40
N ASP A 105 15.55 -2.34 -9.87
CA ASP A 105 14.38 -2.93 -9.21
C ASP A 105 14.74 -3.43 -7.81
N ARG A 106 15.90 -4.07 -7.67
CA ARG A 106 16.39 -4.60 -6.40
C ARG A 106 16.64 -3.47 -5.41
N ARG A 107 17.30 -2.40 -5.86
CA ARG A 107 17.52 -1.19 -5.06
C ARG A 107 16.20 -0.57 -4.63
N ARG A 108 15.21 -0.46 -5.52
CA ARG A 108 13.88 0.06 -5.20
C ARG A 108 13.11 -0.79 -4.20
N ARG A 109 13.16 -2.13 -4.30
CA ARG A 109 12.54 -3.01 -3.30
C ARG A 109 13.15 -2.81 -1.92
N LYS A 110 14.48 -2.75 -1.84
CA LYS A 110 15.19 -2.45 -0.59
C LYS A 110 14.78 -1.09 -0.02
N GLN A 111 14.69 -0.07 -0.87
CA GLN A 111 14.24 1.27 -0.47
C GLN A 111 12.78 1.26 0.05
N THR A 112 11.87 0.57 -0.65
CA THR A 112 10.47 0.45 -0.23
C THR A 112 10.34 -0.28 1.10
N ALA A 113 11.13 -1.34 1.30
CA ALA A 113 11.17 -2.07 2.57
C ALA A 113 11.66 -1.17 3.71
N LEU A 114 12.74 -0.41 3.48
CA LEU A 114 13.28 0.55 4.44
C LEU A 114 12.24 1.63 4.82
N LEU A 115 11.54 2.20 3.85
CA LEU A 115 10.49 3.21 4.11
C LEU A 115 9.34 2.63 4.95
N ARG A 116 8.96 1.37 4.71
CA ARG A 116 7.94 0.67 5.51
C ARG A 116 8.43 0.40 6.93
N GLU A 117 9.69 0.02 7.09
CA GLU A 117 10.32 -0.18 8.41
C GLU A 117 10.33 1.13 9.20
N VAL A 118 10.85 2.22 8.61
CA VAL A 118 10.88 3.55 9.23
C VAL A 118 9.48 4.00 9.67
N ARG A 119 8.46 3.76 8.85
CA ARG A 119 7.07 4.05 9.22
C ARG A 119 6.62 3.22 10.44
N ALA A 120 6.91 1.92 10.45
CA ALA A 120 6.54 1.04 11.55
C ALA A 120 7.19 1.48 12.86
N ASP A 121 8.47 1.84 12.81
CA ASP A 121 9.23 2.32 13.96
C ASP A 121 8.69 3.65 14.49
N LEU A 122 8.42 4.62 13.62
CA LEU A 122 7.82 5.89 14.02
C LEU A 122 6.44 5.70 14.68
N LEU A 123 5.62 4.79 14.14
CA LEU A 123 4.34 4.45 14.76
C LEU A 123 4.51 3.77 16.14
N GLU A 124 5.57 3.00 16.34
CA GLU A 124 5.89 2.39 17.63
C GLU A 124 6.41 3.42 18.63
N VAL A 125 7.26 4.36 18.20
CA VAL A 125 7.70 5.51 19.00
C VAL A 125 6.48 6.31 19.47
N VAL A 126 5.58 6.69 18.56
CA VAL A 126 4.36 7.42 18.92
C VAL A 126 3.52 6.64 19.94
N ARG A 127 3.34 5.31 19.74
CA ARG A 127 2.63 4.45 20.69
C ARG A 127 3.28 4.44 22.07
N ARG A 128 4.60 4.35 22.14
CA ARG A 128 5.37 4.36 23.39
C ARG A 128 5.26 5.71 24.10
N CYS A 129 5.43 6.81 23.36
CA CYS A 129 5.40 8.17 23.88
C CYS A 129 4.02 8.57 24.39
N ARG A 130 2.91 8.01 23.87
CA ARG A 130 1.54 8.29 24.37
C ARG A 130 1.37 8.11 25.88
N LYS A 131 2.19 7.28 26.53
CA LYS A 131 2.22 7.12 28.00
C LYS A 131 2.60 8.42 28.73
N PHE A 132 3.31 9.31 28.06
CA PHE A 132 3.70 10.64 28.54
C PHE A 132 2.79 11.75 28.02
N SER A 133 1.58 11.45 27.53
CA SER A 133 0.69 12.45 26.93
C SER A 133 0.36 13.65 27.82
N PHE A 134 0.43 13.49 29.16
CA PHE A 134 0.24 14.57 30.13
C PHE A 134 1.52 15.37 30.42
N ASP A 135 2.70 14.83 30.08
CA ASP A 135 3.99 15.52 30.10
C ASP A 135 4.40 15.87 28.67
N ARG A 136 4.00 17.06 28.24
CA ARG A 136 4.24 17.52 26.85
C ARG A 136 5.73 17.62 26.51
N VAL A 137 6.60 17.82 27.49
CA VAL A 137 8.05 17.92 27.27
C VAL A 137 8.62 16.53 27.05
N ALA A 138 8.36 15.60 27.98
CA ALA A 138 8.81 14.20 27.82
C ALA A 138 8.22 13.54 26.57
N PHE A 139 6.97 13.86 26.21
CA PHE A 139 6.37 13.43 24.95
C PHE A 139 7.17 13.95 23.74
N ALA A 140 7.42 15.26 23.68
CA ALA A 140 8.13 15.87 22.56
C ALA A 140 9.58 15.37 22.44
N ASP A 141 10.27 15.18 23.56
CA ASP A 141 11.64 14.67 23.60
C ASP A 141 11.72 13.22 23.10
N GLY A 142 10.80 12.36 23.54
CA GLY A 142 10.73 10.97 23.06
C GLY A 142 10.40 10.88 21.57
N ILE A 143 9.54 11.77 21.05
CA ILE A 143 9.30 11.87 19.61
C ILE A 143 10.55 12.38 18.88
N ALA A 144 11.27 13.36 19.43
CA ALA A 144 12.50 13.89 18.83
C ALA A 144 13.58 12.82 18.72
N GLU A 145 13.80 12.02 19.78
CA GLU A 145 14.73 10.90 19.78
C GLU A 145 14.36 9.87 18.70
N GLY A 146 13.09 9.47 18.65
CA GLY A 146 12.61 8.53 17.64
C GLY A 146 12.69 9.07 16.21
N LEU A 147 12.49 10.37 16.02
CA LEU A 147 12.65 11.03 14.72
C LEU A 147 14.11 11.04 14.28
N CYS A 148 15.07 11.29 15.19
CA CYS A 148 16.50 11.19 14.91
C CYS A 148 16.89 9.78 14.46
N ALA A 149 16.46 8.76 15.21
CA ALA A 149 16.72 7.36 14.86
C ALA A 149 16.11 6.98 13.49
N ALA A 150 14.90 7.45 13.20
CA ALA A 150 14.26 7.26 11.89
C ALA A 150 15.03 7.95 10.76
N THR A 151 15.52 9.18 10.97
CA THR A 151 16.34 9.87 9.98
C THR A 151 17.68 9.19 9.76
N ASP A 152 18.32 8.65 10.80
CA ASP A 152 19.59 7.91 10.65
C ASP A 152 19.40 6.66 9.78
N LYS A 153 18.28 5.94 9.95
CA LYS A 153 17.93 4.82 9.07
C LYS A 153 17.73 5.27 7.62
N LEU A 154 17.06 6.40 7.40
CA LEU A 154 16.87 6.95 6.06
C LEU A 154 18.21 7.35 5.40
N VAL A 155 19.16 7.89 6.18
CA VAL A 155 20.50 8.23 5.68
C VAL A 155 21.23 7.00 5.15
N GLY A 156 21.10 5.85 5.82
CA GLY A 156 21.70 4.59 5.37
C GLY A 156 21.21 4.10 3.99
N GLY A 157 20.02 4.54 3.56
CA GLY A 157 19.44 4.21 2.25
C GLY A 157 19.47 5.34 1.21
N ALA A 158 20.02 6.50 1.56
CA ALA A 158 19.96 7.71 0.74
C ALA A 158 21.23 7.91 -0.11
N ASP A 159 21.04 8.30 -1.37
CA ASP A 159 22.06 8.96 -2.16
C ASP A 159 22.17 10.44 -1.75
N MET A 160 23.32 10.79 -1.18
CA MET A 160 23.54 12.12 -0.61
C MET A 160 23.62 13.22 -1.67
N GLU A 161 23.91 12.90 -2.93
CA GLU A 161 23.83 13.87 -4.03
C GLU A 161 22.38 14.21 -4.38
N THR A 162 21.54 13.19 -4.51
CA THR A 162 20.10 13.35 -4.70
C THR A 162 19.43 14.05 -3.51
N TYR A 163 19.82 13.73 -2.26
CA TYR A 163 19.39 14.46 -1.07
C TYR A 163 19.74 15.95 -1.14
N ARG A 164 20.97 16.28 -1.54
CA ARG A 164 21.43 17.67 -1.70
C ARG A 164 20.63 18.42 -2.76
N ALA A 165 20.24 17.76 -3.85
CA ALA A 165 19.35 18.32 -4.85
C ALA A 165 17.96 18.59 -4.24
N TRP A 166 17.37 17.62 -3.54
CA TRP A 166 16.09 17.80 -2.84
C TRP A 166 16.12 18.90 -1.76
N GLN A 167 17.25 19.08 -1.08
CA GLN A 167 17.41 20.06 -0.01
C GLN A 167 17.45 21.50 -0.54
N ARG A 168 18.03 21.70 -1.73
CA ARG A 168 18.22 23.03 -2.36
C ARG A 168 17.16 23.36 -3.41
N GLY A 169 16.63 22.35 -4.07
CA GLY A 169 15.84 22.48 -5.28
C GLY A 169 14.37 22.73 -5.05
N MET A 170 13.81 23.57 -5.92
CA MET A 170 12.37 23.64 -6.09
C MET A 170 11.91 22.47 -6.97
N VAL A 171 10.78 21.87 -6.62
CA VAL A 171 10.11 20.91 -7.49
C VAL A 171 9.48 21.71 -8.63
N LEU A 172 9.91 21.42 -9.86
CA LEU A 172 9.45 22.11 -11.06
C LEU A 172 8.29 21.37 -11.73
N GLY A 173 8.24 20.04 -11.55
CA GLY A 173 7.19 19.22 -12.14
C GLY A 173 7.19 17.83 -11.52
N ILE A 174 6.03 17.17 -11.62
CA ILE A 174 5.85 15.77 -11.27
C ILE A 174 5.28 15.07 -12.49
N SER A 175 5.85 13.93 -12.87
CA SER A 175 5.38 13.09 -13.97
C SER A 175 5.20 11.66 -13.51
N GLU A 176 4.25 10.96 -14.10
CA GLU A 176 4.08 9.52 -13.88
C GLU A 176 4.78 8.71 -14.96
N GLU A 177 5.59 7.75 -14.55
CA GLU A 177 6.15 6.76 -15.45
C GLU A 177 5.43 5.43 -15.27
N PRO A 178 4.86 4.86 -16.34
CA PRO A 178 4.18 3.58 -16.25
C PRO A 178 5.17 2.49 -15.84
N ASN A 179 4.75 1.67 -14.88
CA ASN A 179 5.51 0.52 -14.40
C ASN A 179 4.78 -0.75 -14.85
N PRO A 180 5.33 -1.54 -15.79
CA PRO A 180 4.65 -2.72 -16.34
C PRO A 180 4.25 -3.78 -15.29
N GLY A 181 4.88 -3.77 -14.12
CA GLY A 181 4.62 -4.70 -13.03
C GLY A 181 4.25 -4.03 -11.71
N GLY A 182 3.59 -2.86 -11.71
CA GLY A 182 3.14 -2.24 -10.47
C GLY A 182 2.48 -0.87 -10.63
N LEU A 183 2.31 -0.17 -9.50
CA LEU A 183 1.79 1.20 -9.51
C LEU A 183 2.69 2.14 -10.34
N PRO A 184 2.12 3.15 -11.03
CA PRO A 184 2.89 4.18 -11.71
C PRO A 184 3.91 4.83 -10.78
N ARG A 185 5.08 5.15 -11.32
CA ARG A 185 6.14 5.80 -10.56
C ARG A 185 5.96 7.31 -10.67
N ALA A 186 5.85 7.98 -9.54
CA ALA A 186 5.94 9.44 -9.52
C ALA A 186 7.41 9.85 -9.57
N MET A 187 7.77 10.60 -10.61
CA MET A 187 9.07 11.23 -10.79
C MET A 187 8.92 12.73 -10.56
N ALA A 188 9.84 13.32 -9.81
CA ALA A 188 9.94 14.76 -9.65
C ALA A 188 11.10 15.30 -10.47
N THR A 189 10.85 16.36 -11.21
CA THR A 189 11.89 17.21 -11.75
C THR A 189 12.22 18.26 -10.69
N VAL A 190 13.44 18.22 -10.18
CA VAL A 190 13.96 19.20 -9.20
C VAL A 190 15.04 20.05 -9.84
N ASP A 191 15.03 21.35 -9.56
CA ASP A 191 16.17 22.21 -9.86
C ASP A 191 17.31 21.86 -8.89
N ALA A 192 18.38 21.21 -9.35
CA ALA A 192 19.49 20.83 -8.47
C ALA A 192 20.34 22.04 -8.00
N GLY A 193 20.01 23.25 -8.47
CA GLY A 193 20.68 24.50 -8.15
C GLY A 193 21.74 24.90 -9.16
N PRO A 194 22.46 26.01 -8.89
CA PRO A 194 23.39 26.62 -9.85
C PRO A 194 24.45 25.62 -10.33
N GLY A 195 24.57 25.49 -11.66
CA GLY A 195 25.58 24.65 -12.31
C GLY A 195 25.29 23.15 -12.37
N ARG A 196 24.13 22.67 -11.87
CA ARG A 196 23.76 21.23 -11.91
C ARG A 196 22.57 20.90 -12.82
N GLY A 197 21.83 21.90 -13.29
CA GLY A 197 20.67 21.70 -14.17
C GLY A 197 19.51 20.99 -13.47
N HIS A 198 18.50 20.60 -14.25
CA HIS A 198 17.35 19.86 -13.75
C HIS A 198 17.69 18.39 -13.54
N LEU A 199 17.25 17.83 -12.41
CA LEU A 199 17.43 16.43 -12.05
C LEU A 199 16.06 15.76 -11.96
N THR A 200 15.89 14.61 -12.61
CA THR A 200 14.66 13.80 -12.48
C THR A 200 14.92 12.69 -11.47
N VAL A 201 14.15 12.69 -10.39
CA VAL A 201 14.33 11.81 -9.23
C VAL A 201 13.02 11.20 -8.78
N GLU A 202 13.11 10.02 -8.18
CA GLU A 202 11.92 9.34 -7.67
C GLU A 202 11.31 10.13 -6.50
N TRP A 203 10.00 10.37 -6.59
CA TRP A 203 9.24 11.07 -5.55
C TRP A 203 9.23 10.28 -4.25
N ASP A 204 9.11 8.96 -4.34
CA ASP A 204 9.04 8.05 -3.21
C ASP A 204 10.42 7.64 -2.68
N SER A 205 11.28 8.61 -2.46
CA SER A 205 12.68 8.42 -2.07
C SER A 205 12.96 8.71 -0.58
N CYS A 206 14.10 8.22 -0.08
CA CYS A 206 14.58 8.51 1.28
C CYS A 206 15.06 9.97 1.36
N GLU A 207 15.74 10.40 0.31
CA GLU A 207 16.34 11.70 0.06
C GLU A 207 15.32 12.83 0.17
N ARG A 208 14.14 12.67 -0.47
CA ARG A 208 13.05 13.63 -0.35
C ARG A 208 12.56 13.76 1.10
N ARG A 209 12.40 12.64 1.80
CA ARG A 209 11.87 12.61 3.17
C ARG A 209 12.86 13.19 4.18
N LEU A 210 14.13 12.89 4.00
CA LEU A 210 15.21 13.57 4.72
C LEU A 210 15.20 15.08 4.47
N ALA A 211 15.05 15.51 3.21
CA ALA A 211 15.01 16.94 2.88
C ALA A 211 13.77 17.64 3.47
N LEU A 212 12.62 16.96 3.53
CA LEU A 212 11.42 17.43 4.22
C LEU A 212 11.69 17.66 5.71
N VAL A 213 12.19 16.63 6.40
CA VAL A 213 12.52 16.71 7.84
C VAL A 213 13.52 17.83 8.10
N ALA A 214 14.61 17.90 7.33
CA ALA A 214 15.65 18.91 7.48
C ALA A 214 15.13 20.34 7.22
N ARG A 215 14.19 20.54 6.29
CA ARG A 215 13.55 21.85 6.07
C ARG A 215 12.67 22.25 7.26
N MET A 216 11.83 21.34 7.74
CA MET A 216 10.92 21.62 8.85
C MET A 216 11.70 21.88 10.15
N ALA A 217 12.74 21.09 10.42
CA ALA A 217 13.62 21.29 11.57
C ALA A 217 14.32 22.67 11.53
N ARG A 218 14.87 23.07 10.37
CA ARG A 218 15.47 24.41 10.19
C ARG A 218 14.47 25.55 10.35
N ALA A 219 13.19 25.31 10.05
CA ALA A 219 12.11 26.27 10.26
C ALA A 219 11.60 26.29 11.72
N GLY A 220 12.22 25.54 12.64
CA GLY A 220 11.82 25.50 14.04
C GLY A 220 10.49 24.75 14.29
N VAL A 221 10.06 23.91 13.35
CA VAL A 221 8.83 23.13 13.51
C VAL A 221 9.02 22.07 14.60
N SER A 222 8.00 21.91 15.46
CA SER A 222 8.02 20.92 16.54
C SER A 222 8.26 19.49 16.03
N PRO A 223 9.09 18.67 16.72
CA PRO A 223 9.32 17.26 16.36
C PRO A 223 8.04 16.44 16.21
N VAL A 224 7.00 16.76 16.99
CA VAL A 224 5.68 16.11 16.91
C VAL A 224 5.03 16.37 15.55
N VAL A 225 5.03 17.62 15.11
CA VAL A 225 4.46 18.01 13.81
C VAL A 225 5.28 17.44 12.65
N ILE A 226 6.61 17.38 12.79
CA ILE A 226 7.48 16.74 11.79
C ILE A 226 7.18 15.25 11.69
N CYS A 227 7.04 14.56 12.83
CA CYS A 227 6.72 13.13 12.88
C CYS A 227 5.37 12.83 12.22
N ASP A 228 4.32 13.58 12.56
CA ASP A 228 2.99 13.42 11.96
C ASP A 228 3.05 13.64 10.43
N ARG A 229 3.77 14.67 9.99
CA ARG A 229 3.92 14.97 8.55
C ARG A 229 4.69 13.88 7.82
N LEU A 230 5.75 13.34 8.43
CA LEU A 230 6.53 12.25 7.86
C LEU A 230 5.72 10.94 7.81
N LEU A 231 4.94 10.63 8.85
CA LEU A 231 4.04 9.47 8.87
C LEU A 231 2.96 9.56 7.79
N ALA A 232 2.40 10.76 7.58
CA ALA A 232 1.46 11.00 6.48
C ALA A 232 2.13 10.83 5.11
N ASP A 233 3.38 11.26 4.96
CA ASP A 233 4.14 11.14 3.71
C ASP A 233 4.63 9.70 3.40
N LEU A 234 4.87 8.90 4.45
CA LEU A 234 5.19 7.47 4.36
C LEU A 234 3.94 6.60 4.19
N SER A 235 2.75 7.17 4.34
CA SER A 235 1.49 6.47 4.13
C SER A 235 1.30 6.08 2.66
N VAL A 236 0.77 4.88 2.42
CA VAL A 236 0.36 4.40 1.09
C VAL A 236 -0.76 5.28 0.52
N SER A 237 -1.50 5.97 1.39
CA SER A 237 -2.58 6.92 1.06
C SER A 237 -2.10 8.37 0.96
N SER A 238 -0.80 8.62 0.75
CA SER A 238 -0.30 9.99 0.57
C SER A 238 -1.11 10.68 -0.53
N PRO A 239 -1.77 11.82 -0.26
CA PRO A 239 -2.66 12.49 -1.20
C PRO A 239 -1.99 12.73 -2.56
N LEU A 240 -0.68 12.91 -2.61
CA LEU A 240 0.06 13.15 -3.86
C LEU A 240 0.21 11.90 -4.75
N ARG A 241 -0.04 10.68 -4.22
CA ARG A 241 -0.19 9.46 -5.04
C ARG A 241 -1.57 9.34 -5.68
N TYR A 242 -2.55 10.13 -5.22
CA TYR A 242 -3.94 10.08 -5.67
C TYR A 242 -4.47 11.41 -6.24
N SER A 243 -3.80 12.54 -5.99
CA SER A 243 -4.23 13.89 -6.40
C SER A 243 -3.79 14.27 -7.81
N ILE A 244 -3.25 13.32 -8.58
CA ILE A 244 -2.82 13.51 -9.98
C ILE A 244 -3.68 12.62 -10.91
N ARG A 245 -4.78 12.03 -10.40
CA ARG A 245 -5.81 11.39 -11.23
C ARG A 245 -6.97 12.34 -11.51
#